data_AF-A0AAJ2KL06-F1
#
_entry.id   AF-A0AAJ2KL06-F1
#
_cell.length_a   1.000
_cell.length_b   1.000
_cell.length_c   1.000
_cell.angle_alpha   90.00
_cell.angle_beta   90.00
_cell.angle_gamma   90.00
#
_symmetry.space_group_name_H-M   'P 1'
#
loop_
_entity.id
_entity.type
_entity.pdbx_description
1 polymer ?
#
loop_
_entity_poly.entity_id
_entity_poly.type
_entity_poly.pdbx_seq_one_letter_code
_entity_poly.pdbx_strand_id
1 'polypeptide(L)'
;MTEKQVRDYDKFMLRFPDGMRDAIAERAKANGRSMNSEIVQILQDALDGGFSLQMDTEFGKVYNELITSEVKTMHDFDKNNQRIDWLIEQLVWKIDSDGAKLRELMNLKKISTSQVAQQVVQKADYPSPVTMNDKKDKKK
;
A
#
# COMPACT_ATOMS: atom_id res chain seq x y z
N MET A 1 21.52 -3.04 14.40
CA MET A 1 21.74 -1.85 13.56
C MET A 1 21.03 -0.69 14.25
N THR A 2 21.75 0.38 14.58
CA THR A 2 21.19 1.56 15.25
C THR A 2 20.19 2.26 14.33
N GLU A 3 18.94 2.38 14.78
CA GLU A 3 17.89 3.13 14.09
C GLU A 3 18.33 4.59 13.92
N LYS A 4 18.43 5.07 12.67
CA LYS A 4 18.73 6.47 12.38
C LYS A 4 17.59 7.33 12.93
N GLN A 5 17.90 8.32 13.76
CA GLN A 5 16.86 9.20 14.29
C GLN A 5 16.32 10.09 13.17
N VAL A 6 15.06 10.55 13.29
CA VAL A 6 14.42 11.47 12.31
C VAL A 6 15.26 12.73 12.04
N ARG A 7 16.15 13.09 12.98
CA ARG A 7 17.08 14.21 12.86
C ARG A 7 18.27 13.95 11.92
N ASP A 8 18.56 12.69 11.62
CA ASP A 8 19.69 12.23 10.81
C ASP A 8 19.33 12.03 9.32
N TYR A 9 18.10 12.40 8.94
CA TYR A 9 17.63 12.42 7.55
C TYR A 9 17.97 13.74 6.87
N ASP A 10 18.29 13.66 5.58
CA ASP A 10 18.57 14.84 4.77
C ASP A 10 17.35 15.75 4.68
N LYS A 11 17.58 17.05 4.83
CA LYS A 11 16.53 18.08 4.78
C LYS A 11 16.62 18.84 3.47
N PHE A 12 15.52 18.86 2.73
CA PHE A 12 15.39 19.62 1.49
C PHE A 12 14.35 20.72 1.65
N MET A 13 14.71 21.97 1.34
CA MET A 13 13.79 23.11 1.40
C MET A 13 13.08 23.30 0.05
N LEU A 14 11.76 23.08 0.03
CA LEU A 14 10.93 23.25 -1.15
C LEU A 14 10.28 24.64 -1.18
N ARG A 15 10.21 25.25 -2.37
CA ARG A 15 9.38 26.43 -2.63
C ARG A 15 8.15 26.00 -3.40
N PHE A 16 6.98 26.11 -2.77
CA PHE A 16 5.72 25.75 -3.40
C PHE A 16 5.17 26.96 -4.19
N PRO A 17 4.63 26.73 -5.41
CA PRO A 17 3.74 27.67 -6.07
C PRO A 17 2.49 27.93 -5.22
N ASP A 18 1.79 29.02 -5.53
CA ASP A 18 0.61 29.44 -4.77
C ASP A 18 -0.48 28.35 -4.78
N GLY A 19 -1.12 28.12 -3.63
CA GLY A 19 -2.13 27.08 -3.43
C GLY A 19 -1.65 25.61 -3.42
N MET A 20 -0.43 25.30 -3.87
CA MET A 20 0.05 23.91 -3.91
C MET A 20 0.26 23.32 -2.51
N ARG A 21 0.70 24.14 -1.56
CA ARG A 21 0.89 23.71 -0.17
C ARG A 21 -0.43 23.27 0.48
N ASP A 22 -1.50 24.01 0.24
CA ASP A 22 -2.82 23.71 0.81
C ASP A 22 -3.43 22.47 0.16
N ALA A 23 -3.24 22.28 -1.14
CA ALA A 23 -3.65 21.06 -1.83
C ALA A 23 -2.96 19.80 -1.26
N ILE A 24 -1.66 19.87 -0.95
CA ILE A 24 -0.93 18.78 -0.31
C ILE A 24 -1.41 18.58 1.14
N ALA A 25 -1.71 19.66 1.86
CA ALA A 25 -2.22 19.61 3.24
C ALA A 25 -3.56 18.86 3.32
N GLU A 26 -4.50 19.21 2.44
CA GLU A 26 -5.82 18.58 2.38
C GLU A 26 -5.72 17.10 1.99
N ARG A 27 -4.88 16.78 0.99
CA ARG A 27 -4.61 15.38 0.62
C ARG A 27 -4.01 14.58 1.77
N ALA A 28 -3.02 15.15 2.48
CA ALA A 28 -2.41 14.50 3.63
C ALA A 28 -3.43 14.24 4.76
N LYS A 29 -4.30 15.22 5.03
CA LYS A 29 -5.38 15.10 6.02
C LYS A 29 -6.40 14.02 5.62
N ALA A 30 -6.82 13.99 4.37
CA ALA A 30 -7.71 12.95 3.84
C ALA A 30 -7.10 11.54 3.98
N ASN A 31 -5.78 11.44 3.80
CA ASN A 31 -5.03 10.18 3.93
C ASN A 31 -4.59 9.86 5.36
N GLY A 32 -4.90 10.70 6.36
CA GLY A 32 -4.49 10.51 7.75
C GLY A 32 -2.97 10.56 7.97
N ARG A 33 -2.23 11.25 7.10
CA ARG A 33 -0.77 11.39 7.15
C ARG A 33 -0.34 12.80 7.53
N SER A 34 0.87 12.93 8.05
CA SER A 34 1.51 14.25 8.12
C SER A 34 1.82 14.75 6.71
N MET A 35 1.80 16.06 6.51
CA MET A 35 2.17 16.68 5.22
C MET A 35 3.55 16.19 4.74
N ASN A 36 4.53 16.09 5.63
CA ASN A 36 5.86 15.60 5.29
C ASN A 36 5.84 14.13 4.84
N SER A 37 5.09 13.27 5.55
CA SER A 37 4.93 11.86 5.17
C SER A 37 4.24 11.70 3.82
N GLU A 38 3.26 12.55 3.50
CA GLU A 38 2.58 12.52 2.21
C GLU A 38 3.51 12.99 1.08
N ILE A 39 4.32 14.03 1.30
CA ILE A 39 5.33 14.47 0.31
C ILE A 39 6.34 13.36 0.04
N VAL A 40 6.86 12.71 1.10
CA VAL A 40 7.79 11.60 0.95
C VAL A 40 7.13 10.44 0.19
N GLN A 41 5.87 10.11 0.49
CA GLN A 41 5.14 9.07 -0.24
C GLN A 41 4.98 9.42 -1.72
N ILE A 42 4.58 10.64 -2.06
CA ILE A 42 4.44 11.08 -3.47
C ILE A 42 5.78 10.98 -4.21
N LEU A 43 6.87 11.39 -3.58
CA LEU A 43 8.21 11.30 -4.16
C LEU A 43 8.66 9.84 -4.29
N GLN A 44 8.41 9.01 -3.29
CA GLN A 44 8.73 7.58 -3.31
C GLN A 44 7.93 6.88 -4.41
N ASP A 45 6.64 7.17 -4.54
CA ASP A 45 5.78 6.66 -5.61
C ASP A 45 6.32 7.11 -6.98
N ALA A 46 6.80 8.35 -7.12
CA ALA A 46 7.40 8.79 -8.38
C ALA A 46 8.77 8.15 -8.68
N LEU A 47 9.59 7.92 -7.64
CA LEU A 47 10.95 7.38 -7.74
C LEU A 47 11.00 5.87 -7.93
N ASP A 48 10.14 5.12 -7.24
CA ASP A 48 9.96 3.67 -7.40
C ASP A 48 9.22 3.33 -8.71
N GLY A 49 9.12 4.32 -9.59
CA GLY A 49 8.50 4.21 -10.90
C GLY A 49 7.05 3.80 -10.74
N GLY A 50 6.27 4.57 -9.97
CA GLY A 50 4.87 4.39 -9.61
C GLY A 50 4.01 3.98 -10.78
N PHE A 51 4.15 2.71 -11.17
CA PHE A 51 3.37 2.02 -12.15
C PHE A 51 2.14 1.52 -11.40
N SER A 52 1.38 2.50 -10.90
CA SER A 52 -0.02 2.42 -11.17
C SER A 52 -0.11 2.25 -12.69
N LEU A 53 -0.47 1.06 -13.17
CA LEU A 53 -1.25 0.98 -14.41
C LEU A 53 -2.47 1.87 -14.15
N GLN A 54 -2.31 3.17 -14.39
CA GLN A 54 -3.43 4.06 -14.46
C GLN A 54 -4.17 3.54 -15.69
N MET A 55 -5.34 2.94 -15.47
CA MET A 55 -6.34 2.73 -16.50
C MET A 55 -6.86 4.11 -16.91
N ASP A 56 -5.96 4.97 -17.37
CA ASP A 56 -6.21 6.32 -17.78
C ASP A 56 -6.67 6.32 -19.25
N THR A 57 -6.85 7.53 -19.76
CA THR A 57 -7.29 7.72 -21.14
C THR A 57 -6.29 7.16 -22.16
N GLU A 58 -5.00 7.03 -21.82
CA GLU A 58 -3.97 6.50 -22.73
C GLU A 58 -4.01 4.96 -22.78
N PHE A 59 -4.13 4.26 -21.64
CA PHE A 59 -4.33 2.81 -21.65
C PHE A 59 -5.64 2.42 -22.35
N GLY A 60 -6.72 3.15 -22.07
CA GLY A 60 -8.01 2.95 -22.73
C GLY A 60 -7.97 3.22 -24.24
N LYS A 61 -7.16 4.17 -24.70
CA LYS A 61 -6.92 4.41 -26.14
C LYS A 61 -6.16 3.26 -26.77
N VAL A 62 -5.08 2.78 -26.14
CA VAL A 62 -4.29 1.64 -26.67
C VAL A 62 -5.14 0.37 -26.75
N TYR A 63 -5.93 0.08 -25.70
CA TYR A 63 -6.86 -1.05 -25.71
C TYR A 63 -7.94 -0.91 -26.79
N ASN A 64 -8.56 0.27 -26.93
CA ASN A 64 -9.56 0.53 -27.96
C ASN A 64 -8.96 0.47 -29.37
N GLU A 65 -7.78 1.05 -29.62
CA GLU A 65 -7.07 0.95 -30.91
C GLU A 65 -6.78 -0.51 -31.26
N LEU A 66 -6.41 -1.35 -30.29
CA LEU A 66 -6.14 -2.78 -30.52
C LEU A 66 -7.40 -3.56 -30.91
N ILE A 67 -8.57 -3.20 -30.38
CA ILE A 67 -9.86 -3.87 -30.66
C ILE A 67 -10.54 -3.32 -31.92
N THR A 68 -10.35 -2.03 -32.21
CA THR A 68 -10.98 -1.36 -33.38
C THR A 68 -10.11 -1.37 -34.63
N SER A 69 -8.82 -1.72 -34.52
CA SER A 69 -7.97 -1.92 -35.69
C SER A 69 -8.51 -3.05 -36.55
N GLU A 70 -8.98 -2.74 -37.76
CA GLU A 70 -9.32 -3.74 -38.77
C GLU A 70 -8.11 -4.65 -39.02
N VAL A 71 -8.21 -5.90 -38.60
CA VAL A 71 -7.21 -6.93 -38.88
C VAL A 71 -7.28 -7.27 -40.37
N LYS A 72 -6.38 -6.70 -41.17
CA LYS A 72 -6.33 -6.92 -42.62
C LYS A 72 -5.44 -8.08 -43.01
N THR A 73 -4.48 -8.44 -42.16
CA THR A 73 -3.53 -9.53 -42.42
C THR A 73 -3.28 -10.37 -41.17
N MET A 74 -2.85 -11.62 -41.39
CA MET A 74 -2.41 -12.53 -40.33
C MET A 74 -1.25 -11.95 -39.50
N HIS A 75 -0.41 -11.11 -40.10
CA HIS A 75 0.71 -10.45 -39.44
C HIS A 75 0.27 -9.34 -38.48
N ASP A 76 -0.80 -8.60 -38.83
CA ASP A 76 -1.38 -7.57 -37.96
C ASP A 76 -2.09 -8.20 -36.77
N PHE A 77 -2.75 -9.36 -36.98
CA PHE A 77 -3.34 -10.15 -35.90
C PHE A 77 -2.29 -10.61 -34.89
N ASP A 78 -1.17 -11.15 -35.37
CA ASP A 78 -0.11 -11.68 -34.53
C ASP A 78 0.56 -10.58 -33.69
N LYS A 79 0.79 -9.40 -34.29
CA LYS A 79 1.29 -8.21 -33.56
C LYS A 79 0.31 -7.72 -32.50
N ASN A 80 -0.99 -7.77 -32.78
CA ASN A 80 -2.00 -7.36 -31.81
C ASN A 80 -2.07 -8.34 -30.64
N ASN A 81 -1.99 -9.66 -30.90
CA ASN A 81 -1.94 -10.67 -29.84
C ASN A 81 -0.67 -10.53 -28.98
N GLN A 82 0.50 -10.34 -29.58
CA GLN A 82 1.74 -10.10 -28.82
C GLN A 82 1.64 -8.87 -27.91
N ARG A 83 0.96 -7.82 -28.36
CA ARG A 83 0.72 -6.63 -27.53
C ARG A 83 -0.28 -6.91 -26.41
N ILE A 84 -1.32 -7.69 -26.67
CA ILE A 84 -2.28 -8.13 -25.64
C ILE A 84 -1.57 -9.00 -24.59
N ASP A 85 -0.74 -9.95 -25.01
CA ASP A 85 0.06 -10.79 -24.12
C ASP A 85 0.98 -9.93 -23.24
N TRP A 86 1.65 -8.95 -23.84
CA TRP A 86 2.46 -8.00 -23.07
C TRP A 86 1.63 -7.23 -22.03
N LEU A 87 0.44 -6.73 -22.40
CA LEU A 87 -0.45 -6.05 -21.46
C LEU A 87 -0.92 -6.97 -20.32
N ILE A 88 -1.21 -8.23 -20.63
CA ILE A 88 -1.59 -9.24 -19.65
C ILE A 88 -0.43 -9.48 -18.67
N GLU A 89 0.80 -9.64 -19.17
CA GLU A 89 1.99 -9.83 -18.33
C GLU A 89 2.21 -8.66 -17.38
N GLN A 90 2.09 -7.43 -17.88
CA GLN A 90 2.21 -6.23 -17.04
C GLN A 90 1.14 -6.18 -15.94
N LEU A 91 -0.10 -6.57 -16.28
CA LEU A 91 -1.21 -6.57 -15.33
C LEU A 91 -1.08 -7.67 -14.27
N VAL A 92 -0.63 -8.86 -14.65
CA VAL A 92 -0.33 -9.97 -13.74
C VAL A 92 0.74 -9.55 -12.74
N TRP A 93 1.85 -9.00 -13.23
CA TRP A 93 2.94 -8.54 -12.36
C TRP A 93 2.48 -7.50 -11.34
N LYS A 94 1.62 -6.56 -11.78
CA LYS A 94 1.05 -5.54 -10.89
C LYS A 94 0.17 -6.15 -9.79
N ILE A 95 -0.72 -7.10 -10.14
CA ILE A 95 -1.60 -7.76 -9.18
C ILE A 95 -0.78 -8.47 -8.10
N ASP A 96 0.28 -9.17 -8.51
CA ASP A 96 1.15 -9.89 -7.57
C ASP A 96 1.88 -8.93 -6.63
N SER A 97 2.42 -7.83 -7.17
CA SER A 97 3.10 -6.79 -6.40
C SER A 97 2.17 -6.11 -5.39
N ASP A 98 0.99 -5.68 -5.83
CA ASP A 98 -0.01 -5.05 -4.97
C ASP A 98 -0.55 -6.04 -3.92
N GLY A 99 -0.73 -7.31 -4.30
CA GLY A 99 -1.10 -8.37 -3.38
C GLY A 99 -0.05 -8.60 -2.29
N ALA A 100 1.24 -8.53 -2.63
CA ALA A 100 2.32 -8.63 -1.66
C ALA A 100 2.30 -7.47 -0.65
N LYS A 101 2.17 -6.23 -1.14
CA LYS A 101 2.03 -5.03 -0.31
C LYS A 101 0.83 -5.12 0.64
N LEU A 102 -0.30 -5.62 0.14
CA LEU A 102 -1.50 -5.82 0.96
C LEU A 102 -1.27 -6.84 2.08
N ARG A 103 -0.60 -7.96 1.79
CA ARG A 103 -0.24 -8.97 2.80
C ARG A 103 0.68 -8.39 3.87
N GLU A 104 1.66 -7.59 3.46
CA GLU A 104 2.55 -6.90 4.39
C GLU A 104 1.78 -5.95 5.30
N LEU A 105 0.88 -5.13 4.76
CA LEU A 105 -0.01 -4.29 5.55
C LEU A 105 -0.89 -5.09 6.52
N MET A 106 -1.42 -6.24 6.10
CA MET A 106 -2.18 -7.12 6.99
C MET A 106 -1.32 -7.67 8.12
N ASN A 107 -0.06 -8.03 7.85
CA ASN A 107 0.88 -8.50 8.87
C ASN A 107 1.23 -7.38 9.86
N LEU A 108 1.52 -6.18 9.37
CA LEU A 108 1.76 -5.00 10.20
C LEU A 108 0.55 -4.68 11.08
N LYS A 109 -0.67 -4.74 10.52
CA LYS A 109 -1.92 -4.58 11.28
C LYS A 109 -2.04 -5.65 12.38
N LYS A 110 -1.81 -6.93 12.07
CA LYS A 110 -1.86 -8.01 13.07
C LYS A 110 -0.88 -7.76 14.21
N ILE A 111 0.36 -7.42 13.88
CA ILE A 111 1.41 -7.12 14.86
C ILE A 111 1.00 -5.94 15.74
N SER A 112 0.52 -4.85 15.13
CA SER A 112 0.05 -3.66 15.86
C SER A 112 -1.13 -3.98 16.78
N THR A 113 -2.14 -4.73 16.31
CA THR A 113 -3.27 -5.16 17.16
C THR A 113 -2.79 -6.03 18.33
N SER A 114 -1.86 -6.95 18.12
CA SER A 114 -1.29 -7.79 19.18
C SER A 114 -0.47 -6.97 20.18
N GLN A 115 0.32 -5.98 19.73
CA GLN A 115 1.08 -5.09 20.60
C GLN A 115 0.18 -4.19 21.43
N VAL A 116 -0.88 -3.62 20.83
CA VAL A 116 -1.88 -2.81 21.54
C VAL A 116 -2.62 -3.67 22.58
N ALA A 117 -3.00 -4.89 22.24
CA ALA A 117 -3.61 -5.82 23.20
C ALA A 117 -2.66 -6.11 24.38
N GLN A 118 -1.38 -6.37 24.13
CA GLN A 118 -0.38 -6.60 25.19
C GLN A 118 -0.18 -5.36 26.08
N GLN A 119 -0.15 -4.15 25.50
CA GLN A 119 -0.02 -2.91 26.26
C GLN A 119 -1.27 -2.60 27.10
N VAL A 120 -2.47 -2.91 26.58
CA VAL A 120 -3.72 -2.78 27.35
C VAL A 120 -3.76 -3.78 28.50
N VAL A 121 -3.33 -5.02 28.28
CA VAL A 121 -3.24 -6.05 29.34
C VAL A 121 -2.18 -5.71 30.39
N GLN A 122 -1.06 -5.09 30.01
CA GLN A 122 -0.04 -4.65 30.97
C GLN A 122 -0.42 -3.40 31.76
N LYS A 123 -1.27 -2.53 31.20
CA LYS A 123 -1.74 -1.30 31.86
C LYS A 123 -3.01 -1.52 32.71
N ALA A 124 -3.81 -2.50 32.37
CA ALA A 124 -4.94 -2.92 33.20
C ALA A 124 -4.43 -3.96 34.19
N ASP A 125 -4.37 -3.61 35.47
CA ASP A 125 -4.01 -4.49 36.59
C ASP A 125 -5.07 -5.61 36.75
N TYR A 126 -5.08 -6.56 35.81
CA TYR A 126 -5.95 -7.73 35.85
C TYR A 126 -5.24 -8.82 36.65
N PRO A 127 -5.82 -9.29 37.76
CA PRO A 127 -5.28 -10.44 38.45
C PRO A 127 -5.33 -11.64 37.51
N SER A 128 -4.19 -12.30 37.38
CA SER A 128 -4.02 -13.51 36.57
C SER A 128 -5.16 -14.51 36.87
N PRO A 129 -5.72 -15.19 35.86
CA PRO A 129 -6.85 -16.09 36.09
C PRO A 129 -6.38 -17.21 37.02
N VAL A 130 -6.81 -17.15 38.28
CA VAL A 130 -6.58 -18.23 39.23
C VAL A 130 -7.23 -19.46 38.62
N THR A 131 -6.41 -20.49 38.42
CA THR A 131 -6.83 -21.83 38.03
C THR A 131 -7.98 -22.29 38.93
N MET A 132 -9.21 -22.21 38.44
CA MET A 132 -10.34 -22.95 39.02
C MET A 132 -10.17 -24.42 38.67
N ASN A 133 -9.27 -25.09 39.37
CA ASN A 133 -9.24 -26.54 39.51
C ASN A 133 -8.56 -26.83 40.83
N ASP A 134 -9.38 -26.92 41.88
CA ASP A 134 -9.23 -27.84 43.01
C ASP A 134 -10.17 -27.41 44.13
N LYS A 135 -11.39 -27.95 44.08
CA LYS A 135 -12.27 -28.25 45.24
C LYS A 135 -13.59 -28.87 44.75
N LYS A 136 -13.48 -29.93 43.95
CA LYS A 136 -14.42 -31.05 44.07
C LYS A 136 -13.71 -32.09 44.91
N ASP A 137 -13.85 -31.97 46.23
CA ASP A 137 -14.01 -33.12 47.12
C ASP A 137 -14.03 -32.66 48.58
N LYS A 138 -14.92 -33.30 49.33
CA LYS A 138 -15.18 -33.25 50.78
C LYS A 138 -16.25 -32.27 51.27
N LYS A 139 -17.46 -32.82 51.37
CA LYS A 139 -18.44 -32.81 52.50
C LYS A 139 -19.82 -33.00 51.87
N LYS A 140 -20.69 -33.91 52.29
CA LYS A 140 -20.74 -34.81 53.44
C LYS A 140 -21.81 -35.85 53.13
#